data_AF-A0A1V1NY30-F1
#
_entry.id   AF-A0A1V1NY30-F1
#
_cell.length_a   1.000
_cell.length_b   1.000
_cell.length_c   1.000
_cell.angle_alpha   90.00
_cell.angle_beta   90.00
_cell.angle_gamma   90.00
#
_symmetry.space_group_name_H-M   'P 1'
#
loop_
_entity.id
_entity.type
_entity.pdbx_description
1 polymer ?
#
loop_
_entity_poly.entity_id
_entity_poly.type
_entity_poly.pdbx_seq_one_letter_code
_entity_poly.pdbx_strand_id
1 'polypeptide(L)'
;WSQILPPGIKRSGHESITLKELEYTYNADLDHYSGTLDKLYHNGIYTLSTYAMDNHYNISVPYVSYINVSNNIQRDINNDGLIGLKDLILGLQLLCQIPVDMGDYSMDIKNQVGMKNVLWMMNELGE
;
A
#
# COMPACT_ATOMS: atom_id res chain seq x y z
N TRP A 1 -20.64 -5.36 4.51
CA TRP A 1 -20.09 -4.08 4.07
C TRP A 1 -18.87 -3.75 4.90
N SER A 2 -17.91 -3.02 4.34
CA SER A 2 -16.75 -2.52 5.07
C SER A 2 -16.42 -1.09 4.70
N GLN A 3 -16.17 -0.28 5.73
CA GLN A 3 -15.62 1.07 5.58
C GLN A 3 -14.11 1.02 5.82
N ILE A 4 -13.34 1.59 4.89
CA ILE A 4 -11.87 1.61 4.97
C ILE A 4 -11.38 3.02 5.24
N LEU A 5 -10.64 3.18 6.34
CA LEU A 5 -9.97 4.42 6.71
C LEU A 5 -8.46 4.31 6.41
N PRO A 6 -7.90 5.23 5.61
CA PRO A 6 -6.46 5.28 5.38
C PRO A 6 -5.70 5.77 6.62
N PRO A 7 -4.39 5.47 6.69
CA PRO A 7 -3.54 5.93 7.79
C PRO A 7 -3.53 7.46 7.88
N GLY A 8 -3.45 7.97 9.10
CA GLY A 8 -3.36 9.41 9.38
C GLY A 8 -4.69 10.18 9.33
N ILE A 9 -5.76 9.59 8.80
CA ILE A 9 -7.10 10.18 8.90
C ILE A 9 -7.67 9.88 10.29
N LYS A 10 -7.87 10.94 11.08
CA LYS A 10 -8.66 10.89 12.31
C LYS A 10 -10.12 11.19 11.94
N ARG A 11 -11.06 10.36 12.39
CA ARG A 11 -12.48 10.72 12.38
C ARG A 11 -12.69 11.93 13.30
N SER A 12 -12.67 13.14 12.75
CA SER A 12 -13.27 14.30 13.40
C SER A 12 -14.78 14.23 13.15
N GLY A 13 -15.59 14.46 14.18
CA GLY A 13 -17.02 14.09 14.18
C GLY A 13 -17.93 14.80 13.17
N HIS A 14 -17.41 15.59 12.23
CA HIS A 14 -18.20 16.43 11.33
C HIS A 14 -17.72 16.53 9.88
N GLU A 15 -16.65 15.82 9.47
CA GLU A 15 -16.20 15.84 8.07
C GLU A 15 -16.74 14.65 7.28
N SER A 16 -17.36 14.97 6.13
CA SER A 16 -17.82 14.01 5.12
C SER A 16 -16.62 13.40 4.39
N ILE A 17 -15.85 12.58 5.09
CA ILE A 17 -14.79 11.79 4.45
C ILE A 17 -15.53 10.67 3.71
N THR A 18 -15.55 10.73 2.38
CA THR A 18 -16.01 9.62 1.55
C THR A 18 -15.04 8.45 1.74
N LEU A 19 -15.35 7.60 2.71
CA LEU A 19 -14.61 6.38 2.96
C LEU A 19 -14.88 5.43 1.79
N LYS A 20 -13.84 4.73 1.34
CA LYS A 20 -14.04 3.69 0.34
C LYS A 20 -14.89 2.60 1.01
N GLU A 21 -16.05 2.34 0.46
CA GLU A 21 -16.93 1.26 0.90
C GLU A 21 -16.68 0.02 0.04
N LEU A 22 -16.61 -1.13 0.69
CA LEU A 22 -16.51 -2.43 0.04
C LEU A 22 -17.78 -3.23 0.36
N GLU A 23 -18.51 -3.57 -0.69
CA GLU A 23 -19.57 -4.55 -0.63
C GLU A 23 -18.96 -5.96 -0.77
N TYR A 24 -19.44 -6.89 0.04
CA TYR A 24 -19.00 -8.28 -0.03
C TYR A 24 -19.99 -9.12 -0.81
N THR A 25 -19.47 -10.02 -1.64
CA THR A 25 -20.27 -11.00 -2.37
C THR A 25 -20.15 -12.35 -1.69
N TYR A 26 -21.28 -13.05 -1.53
CA TYR A 26 -21.27 -14.41 -1.01
C TYR A 26 -20.58 -15.35 -2.01
N ASN A 27 -19.54 -16.04 -1.56
CA ASN A 27 -18.85 -17.06 -2.32
C ASN A 27 -19.33 -18.44 -1.86
N ALA A 28 -20.10 -19.11 -2.72
CA ALA A 28 -20.70 -20.41 -2.42
C ALA A 28 -19.67 -21.53 -2.28
N ASP A 29 -18.53 -21.45 -2.98
CA ASP A 29 -17.50 -22.50 -2.94
C ASP A 29 -16.75 -22.53 -1.61
N LEU A 30 -16.67 -21.38 -0.94
CA LEU A 30 -15.93 -21.22 0.31
C LEU A 30 -16.84 -20.99 1.53
N ASP A 31 -18.16 -21.00 1.32
CA ASP A 31 -19.21 -20.71 2.30
C ASP A 31 -18.96 -19.45 3.15
N HIS A 32 -18.49 -18.38 2.50
CA HIS A 32 -18.27 -17.09 3.18
C HIS A 32 -18.43 -15.90 2.24
N TYR A 33 -18.64 -14.73 2.84
CA TYR A 33 -18.65 -13.45 2.14
C TYR A 33 -17.22 -12.98 1.90
N SER A 34 -16.90 -12.62 0.66
CA SER A 34 -15.57 -12.15 0.27
C SER A 34 -15.66 -10.90 -0.61
N GLY A 35 -14.57 -10.13 -0.66
CA GLY A 35 -14.44 -8.94 -1.49
C GLY A 35 -12.99 -8.52 -1.59
N THR A 36 -12.62 -7.96 -2.74
CA THR A 36 -11.24 -7.57 -3.02
C THR A 36 -11.09 -6.07 -2.91
N LEU A 37 -10.12 -5.64 -2.10
CA LEU A 37 -9.77 -4.23 -1.96
C LEU A 37 -8.42 -3.96 -2.61
N ASP A 38 -8.46 -3.50 -3.86
CA ASP A 38 -7.25 -3.09 -4.57
C ASP A 38 -6.89 -1.62 -4.27
N LYS A 39 -5.67 -1.25 -4.67
CA LYS A 39 -5.20 0.14 -4.78
C LYS A 39 -5.04 0.85 -3.42
N LEU A 40 -4.43 0.19 -2.45
CA LEU A 40 -4.01 0.81 -1.18
C LEU A 40 -2.67 1.54 -1.39
N TYR A 41 -2.72 2.85 -1.63
CA TYR A 41 -1.54 3.62 -2.05
C TYR A 41 -0.74 4.29 -0.91
N HIS A 42 -1.29 4.34 0.30
CA HIS A 42 -0.64 4.99 1.43
C HIS A 42 0.05 3.95 2.30
N ASN A 43 1.28 4.23 2.71
CA ASN A 43 1.96 3.38 3.68
C ASN A 43 1.38 3.65 5.07
N GLY A 44 1.18 2.58 5.85
CA GLY A 44 0.74 2.66 7.24
C GLY A 44 -0.42 1.72 7.56
N ILE A 45 -0.98 1.92 8.75
CA ILE A 45 -2.06 1.08 9.26
C ILE A 45 -3.40 1.63 8.78
N TYR A 46 -4.07 0.84 7.95
CA TYR A 46 -5.46 1.05 7.58
C TYR A 46 -6.37 0.46 8.65
N THR A 47 -7.47 1.15 8.93
CA THR A 47 -8.54 0.64 9.81
C THR A 47 -9.72 0.20 8.95
N LEU A 48 -10.17 -1.03 9.13
CA LEU A 48 -11.31 -1.60 8.42
C LEU A 48 -12.43 -1.82 9.42
N SER A 49 -13.56 -1.16 9.21
CA SER A 49 -14.77 -1.30 10.02
C SER A 49 -15.80 -2.10 9.22
N THR A 50 -15.98 -3.36 9.57
CA THR A 50 -16.89 -4.31 8.92
C THR A 50 -18.23 -4.35 9.64
N TYR A 51 -19.33 -4.26 8.91
CA TYR A 51 -20.68 -4.38 9.47
C TYR A 51 -21.64 -5.08 8.50
N ALA A 52 -22.70 -5.65 9.06
CA ALA A 52 -23.86 -6.14 8.33
C ALA A 52 -24.94 -5.07 8.34
N MET A 53 -25.70 -4.99 7.24
CA MET A 53 -26.86 -4.12 7.10
C MET A 53 -28.02 -4.95 6.58
N ASP A 54 -29.19 -4.85 7.22
CA ASP A 54 -30.40 -5.53 6.76
C ASP A 54 -31.17 -4.71 5.70
N ASN A 55 -32.27 -5.27 5.20
CA ASN A 55 -33.13 -4.62 4.20
C ASN A 55 -33.89 -3.39 4.73
N HIS A 56 -33.85 -3.15 6.05
CA HIS A 56 -34.44 -1.97 6.70
C HIS A 56 -33.37 -0.94 7.09
N TYR A 57 -32.13 -1.09 6.61
CA TYR A 57 -30.99 -0.23 6.92
C TYR A 57 -30.56 -0.25 8.40
N ASN A 58 -30.91 -1.29 9.16
CA ASN A 58 -30.35 -1.50 10.48
C ASN A 58 -28.93 -2.03 10.37
N ILE A 59 -28.00 -1.45 11.13
CA ILE A 59 -26.57 -1.77 11.09
C ILE A 59 -26.19 -2.56 12.34
N SER A 60 -25.42 -3.64 12.16
CA SER A 60 -24.86 -4.42 13.27
C SER A 60 -23.77 -3.64 14.02
N VAL A 61 -23.42 -4.07 15.23
CA VAL A 61 -22.18 -3.58 15.87
C VAL A 61 -21.00 -3.84 14.93
N PRO A 62 -20.20 -2.82 14.58
CA PRO A 62 -19.10 -2.99 13.63
C PRO A 62 -17.93 -3.75 14.26
N TYR A 63 -17.35 -4.67 13.49
CA TYR A 63 -16.08 -5.31 13.82
C TYR A 63 -14.93 -4.48 13.23
N VAL A 64 -13.95 -4.12 14.06
CA VAL A 64 -12.80 -3.32 13.64
C VAL A 64 -11.58 -4.21 13.52
N SER A 65 -10.91 -4.13 12.37
CA SER A 65 -9.64 -4.79 12.09
C SER A 65 -8.64 -3.81 11.48
N TYR A 66 -7.37 -4.22 11.46
CA TYR A 66 -6.26 -3.39 11.04
C TYR A 66 -5.43 -4.10 9.98
N ILE A 67 -5.05 -3.40 8.93
CA ILE A 67 -4.13 -3.90 7.89
C ILE A 67 -2.94 -2.95 7.83
N ASN A 68 -1.74 -3.48 8.02
CA ASN A 68 -0.52 -2.73 7.78
C ASN A 68 -0.13 -2.86 6.31
N VAL A 69 -0.15 -1.74 5.58
CA VAL A 69 0.35 -1.66 4.21
C VAL A 69 1.71 -1.00 4.25
N SER A 70 2.74 -1.79 4.01
CA SER A 70 4.07 -1.29 3.70
C SER A 70 4.31 -1.48 2.21
N ASN A 71 4.23 -0.40 1.42
CA ASN A 71 4.95 -0.44 0.15
C ASN A 71 6.42 -0.52 0.53
N ASN A 72 7.05 -1.68 0.31
CA ASN A 72 8.49 -1.84 0.40
C ASN A 72 9.09 -0.92 -0.66
N ILE A 73 9.38 0.32 -0.28
CA ILE A 73 10.23 1.19 -1.06
C ILE A 73 11.61 0.60 -0.84
N GLN A 74 12.05 -0.29 -1.74
CA GLN A 74 13.44 -0.72 -1.77
C GLN A 74 14.27 0.53 -2.08
N ARG A 75 15.02 1.00 -1.07
CA ARG A 75 15.82 2.24 -1.11
C ARG A 75 17.31 1.94 -1.21
N ASP A 76 17.73 0.89 -0.54
CA ASP A 76 19.06 0.30 -0.70
C ASP A 76 18.96 -0.71 -1.85
N ILE A 77 19.32 -0.26 -3.05
CA ILE A 77 19.15 -1.03 -4.28
C ILE A 77 20.33 -1.97 -4.47
N ASN A 78 21.51 -1.58 -4.00
CA ASN A 78 22.73 -2.39 -4.08
C ASN A 78 22.98 -3.24 -2.81
N ASN A 79 22.10 -3.18 -1.81
CA ASN A 79 22.16 -3.90 -0.55
C ASN A 79 23.50 -3.75 0.21
N ASP A 80 24.12 -2.57 0.14
CA ASP A 80 25.36 -2.25 0.87
C ASP A 80 25.13 -1.66 2.26
N GLY A 81 23.86 -1.56 2.67
CA GLY A 81 23.44 -1.04 3.97
C GLY A 81 23.41 0.47 4.05
N LEU A 82 23.75 1.17 2.97
CA LEU A 82 23.68 2.62 2.85
C LEU A 82 22.67 3.00 1.77
N ILE A 83 22.07 4.19 1.93
CA ILE A 83 21.27 4.80 0.88
C ILE A 83 22.08 5.96 0.35
N GLY A 84 22.61 5.82 -0.87
CA GLY A 84 23.52 6.79 -1.44
C GLY A 84 23.29 7.09 -2.92
N LEU A 85 24.18 7.91 -3.47
CA LEU A 85 24.18 8.25 -4.90
C LEU A 85 24.23 7.00 -5.79
N LYS A 86 24.87 5.93 -5.31
CA LYS A 86 24.95 4.65 -6.00
C LYS A 86 23.57 4.01 -6.18
N ASP A 87 22.74 4.00 -5.13
CA ASP A 87 21.36 3.51 -5.21
C ASP A 87 20.50 4.39 -6.11
N LEU A 88 20.67 5.71 -6.04
CA LEU A 88 19.95 6.63 -6.92
C LEU A 88 20.27 6.37 -8.40
N ILE A 89 21.55 6.20 -8.75
CA ILE A 89 21.98 5.91 -10.12
C ILE A 89 21.44 4.55 -10.58
N LEU A 90 21.52 3.52 -9.73
CA LEU A 90 20.98 2.19 -10.05
C LEU A 90 19.47 2.24 -10.26
N GLY A 91 18.74 2.99 -9.42
CA GLY A 91 17.30 3.19 -9.58
C GLY A 91 16.94 3.89 -10.88
N LEU A 92 17.70 4.91 -11.29
CA LEU A 92 17.52 5.58 -12.59
C LEU A 92 17.82 4.64 -13.76
N GLN A 93 18.89 3.86 -13.69
CA GLN A 93 19.23 2.89 -14.73
C GLN A 93 18.13 1.82 -14.88
N LEU A 94 17.58 1.33 -13.77
CA LEU A 94 16.47 0.39 -13.76
C LEU A 94 15.20 0.98 -14.39
N LEU A 95 14.85 2.24 -14.07
CA LEU A 95 13.71 2.93 -14.69
C LEU A 95 13.89 3.13 -16.20
N CYS A 96 15.10 3.44 -16.62
CA CYS A 96 15.44 3.64 -18.03
C CYS A 96 15.64 2.33 -18.80
N GLN A 97 15.46 1.16 -18.16
CA GLN A 97 15.71 -0.16 -18.75
C GLN A 97 17.14 -0.32 -19.29
N ILE A 98 18.09 0.44 -18.73
CA ILE A 98 19.50 0.31 -19.06
C ILE A 98 19.97 -1.00 -18.41
N PRO A 99 20.69 -1.88 -19.14
CA PRO A 99 21.25 -3.09 -18.56
C PRO A 99 22.14 -2.72 -17.38
N VAL A 100 21.75 -3.18 -16.19
CA VAL A 100 22.54 -3.03 -14.97
C VAL A 100 23.15 -4.38 -14.67
N ASP A 101 24.47 -4.43 -14.52
CA ASP A 101 25.14 -5.62 -14.00
C ASP A 101 24.85 -5.68 -12.50
N MET A 102 23.84 -6.47 -12.17
CA MET A 102 23.30 -6.59 -10.83
C MET A 102 23.93 -7.76 -10.06
N GLY A 103 24.99 -8.42 -10.56
CA GLY A 103 25.63 -9.53 -9.82
C GLY A 103 24.61 -10.53 -9.21
N ASP A 104 24.79 -10.86 -7.92
CA ASP A 104 23.87 -11.68 -7.09
C ASP A 104 22.65 -10.89 -6.55
N TYR A 105 22.47 -9.62 -6.91
CA TYR A 105 21.32 -8.83 -6.47
C TYR A 105 20.03 -9.39 -7.08
N SER A 106 19.09 -9.77 -6.22
CA SER A 106 17.91 -10.56 -6.61
C SER A 106 17.08 -9.89 -7.72
N MET A 107 16.57 -10.68 -8.66
CA MET A 107 15.63 -10.23 -9.71
C MET A 107 14.41 -9.48 -9.16
N ASP A 108 14.07 -9.68 -7.88
CA ASP A 108 12.95 -9.07 -7.19
C ASP A 108 13.07 -7.53 -7.11
N ILE A 109 14.30 -7.00 -7.08
CA ILE A 109 14.56 -5.55 -7.01
C ILE A 109 14.05 -4.82 -8.26
N LYS A 110 14.10 -5.45 -9.44
CA LYS A 110 13.63 -4.82 -10.69
C LYS A 110 12.13 -4.52 -10.68
N ASN A 111 11.35 -5.32 -9.96
CA ASN A 111 9.89 -5.16 -9.87
C ASN A 111 9.46 -4.25 -8.70
N GLN A 112 10.39 -3.88 -7.80
CA GLN A 112 10.10 -3.10 -6.59
C GLN A 112 10.64 -1.67 -6.63
N VAL A 113 11.49 -1.33 -7.62
CA VAL A 113 12.02 0.02 -7.80
C VAL A 113 11.18 0.79 -8.82
N GLY A 114 10.35 1.72 -8.33
CA GLY A 114 9.54 2.62 -9.15
C GLY A 114 10.04 4.07 -9.10
N MET A 115 9.41 4.94 -9.92
CA MET A 115 9.74 6.38 -9.98
C MET A 115 9.65 7.07 -8.62
N LYS A 116 8.74 6.59 -7.75
CA LYS A 116 8.59 7.08 -6.38
C LYS A 116 9.84 6.84 -5.52
N ASN A 117 10.52 5.71 -5.69
CA ASN A 117 11.76 5.38 -4.98
C ASN A 117 12.87 6.37 -5.38
N VAL A 118 13.00 6.62 -6.70
CA VAL A 118 13.99 7.53 -7.26
C VAL A 118 13.76 8.97 -6.83
N LEU A 119 12.53 9.47 -6.92
CA LEU A 119 12.19 10.83 -6.47
C LEU A 119 12.48 11.04 -4.98
N TRP A 120 12.20 10.03 -4.14
CA TRP A 120 12.52 10.11 -2.72
C TRP A 120 14.04 10.19 -2.49
N MET A 121 14.82 9.32 -3.14
CA MET A 121 16.28 9.34 -3.04
C MET A 121 16.88 10.67 -3.53
N MET A 122 16.33 11.26 -4.61
CA MET A 122 16.77 12.58 -5.10
C MET A 122 16.53 13.70 -4.08
N ASN A 123 15.42 13.64 -3.34
CA ASN A 123 15.11 14.65 -2.32
C ASN A 123 16.03 14.53 -1.11
N GLU A 124 16.30 13.31 -0.64
CA GLU A 124 17.11 13.07 0.56
C GLU A 124 18.62 13.28 0.33
N LEU A 125 19.11 13.00 -0.88
CA LEU A 125 20.51 13.24 -1.24
C LEU A 125 20.79 14.68 -1.72
N GLY A 126 19.74 15.46 -1.96
CA GLY A 126 19.82 16.85 -2.40
C GLY A 126 19.86 17.87 -1.26
N GLU A 127 19.56 17.44 -0.03
CA GLU A 127 19.73 18.19 1.23
C GLU A 127 21.06 17.84 1.92
#